data_AF-K1LAU8-F1
#
_entry.id   AF-K1LAU8-F1
#
_cell.length_a   1.000
_cell.length_b   1.000
_cell.length_c   1.000
_cell.angle_alpha   90.00
_cell.angle_beta   90.00
_cell.angle_gamma   90.00
#
_symmetry.space_group_name_H-M   'P 1'
#
loop_
_entity.id
_entity.type
_entity.pdbx_description
1 polymer ?
#
loop_
_entity_poly.entity_id
_entity_poly.type
_entity_poly.pdbx_seq_one_letter_code
_entity_poly.pdbx_strand_id
1 'polypeptide(L)'
;MNRILHVFCAAFLLFTLGLFQEIQAQTYDEKLYDAVQWRLVGPHRGGRSAAVSGVAGDRNTFYFGATGGGVWKTTDGGITWANVSDGFFGGSIGAVTVAHSDPNIIYVGGGEKTVRGNVSYGYGFWKSTDAGKTWEHLGMEETRFISRIRVHPTNPEIVYAAVLGDIFKPTTMRGVYKSTDGGKTWDRKLFVNEQSGAVDLILDPNNPEVMYASTWQLKRTPYSLESGGPGSKMFKSTDGGENWIEISRNPGLPAGTLGIMGITVSPLNSNRLWAIVENLDGGVFRSDDAGATWEKTNDDRNLRQRAWYYTRIYADTQDENTVYVMNVNYHKSTDGGKTFKGAAAPHGDHHDLWIDPSDNQRMIIADDGGAQVSFDGGASWSTYMNQPTAQFYRVTTDDHFPYRIYGAQQDNSTMRIAHRNDSYGITEDDWQVSAGSESGWLAVDPTDNDIVYGGNYGGLLQYLNHKTGARRNVNVYPDNPMGHGAEGMKYRFQWNFPIFFSPHDPKVLYTTSNHFHRSTNGGQSWETFSPDLTRNAREKLGPVGGSDNEGQYFRGILFHHFCCC
;
A
#
# COMPACT_ATOMS: atom_id res chain seq x y z
N MET A 1 -41.25 2.31 51.99
CA MET A 1 -40.03 2.40 51.14
C MET A 1 -39.97 1.38 50.01
N ASN A 2 -40.33 0.10 50.21
CA ASN A 2 -40.20 -0.93 49.15
C ASN A 2 -41.22 -0.86 47.99
N ARG A 3 -42.39 -0.21 48.13
CA ARG A 3 -43.37 -0.11 47.02
C ARG A 3 -43.09 1.00 46.00
N ILE A 4 -42.34 2.04 46.38
CA ILE A 4 -41.98 3.15 45.47
C ILE A 4 -40.80 2.76 44.58
N LEU A 5 -39.88 1.94 45.08
CA LEU A 5 -38.70 1.47 44.33
C LEU A 5 -39.07 0.50 43.19
N HIS A 6 -40.13 -0.31 43.37
CA HIS A 6 -40.59 -1.25 42.32
C HIS A 6 -41.32 -0.55 41.18
N VAL A 7 -42.04 0.54 41.46
CA VAL A 7 -42.71 1.35 40.42
C VAL A 7 -41.69 2.15 39.61
N PHE A 8 -40.62 2.66 40.25
CA PHE A 8 -39.52 3.31 39.53
C PHE A 8 -38.70 2.34 38.68
N CYS A 9 -38.39 1.13 39.15
CA CYS A 9 -37.69 0.14 38.32
C CYS A 9 -38.54 -0.38 37.15
N ALA A 10 -39.85 -0.56 37.32
CA ALA A 10 -40.74 -0.98 36.23
C ALA A 10 -40.94 0.13 35.19
N ALA A 11 -41.03 1.39 35.61
CA ALA A 11 -41.10 2.54 34.70
C ALA A 11 -39.77 2.77 33.94
N PHE A 12 -38.62 2.50 34.57
CA PHE A 12 -37.31 2.61 33.92
C PHE A 12 -37.07 1.47 32.90
N LEU A 13 -37.56 0.25 33.17
CA LEU A 13 -37.52 -0.87 32.22
C LEU A 13 -38.48 -0.70 31.04
N LEU A 14 -39.62 -0.02 31.22
CA LEU A 14 -40.53 0.31 30.12
C LEU A 14 -40.02 1.49 29.26
N PHE A 15 -39.14 2.35 29.79
CA PHE A 15 -38.51 3.43 29.02
C PHE A 15 -37.28 2.98 28.23
N THR A 16 -36.61 1.89 28.64
CA THR A 16 -35.45 1.34 27.90
C THR A 16 -35.82 0.37 26.78
N LEU A 17 -37.05 -0.14 26.76
CA LEU A 17 -37.56 -1.03 25.70
C LEU A 17 -38.19 -0.28 24.50
N GLY A 18 -38.33 1.04 24.57
CA GLY A 18 -39.11 1.84 23.59
C GLY A 18 -38.33 2.57 22.50
N LEU A 19 -36.99 2.54 22.48
CA LEU A 19 -36.19 3.34 21.55
C LEU A 19 -34.96 2.59 21.02
N PHE A 20 -35.16 1.39 20.49
CA PHE A 20 -34.30 0.91 19.41
C PHE A 20 -35.03 1.22 18.10
N GLN A 21 -34.94 2.46 17.63
CA GLN A 21 -35.17 2.69 16.20
C GLN A 21 -34.00 2.00 15.49
N GLU A 22 -34.30 0.92 14.77
CA GLU A 22 -33.42 0.49 13.70
C GLU A 22 -33.15 1.72 12.82
N ILE A 23 -31.89 2.15 12.77
CA ILE A 23 -31.44 3.08 11.75
C ILE A 23 -31.52 2.27 10.45
N GLN A 24 -32.70 2.25 9.84
CA GLN A 24 -32.83 1.79 8.47
C GLN A 24 -32.11 2.83 7.63
N ALA A 25 -31.04 2.41 6.96
CA ALA A 25 -30.44 3.20 5.91
C ALA A 25 -31.57 3.59 4.93
N GLN A 26 -31.58 4.85 4.47
CA GLN A 26 -32.50 5.27 3.42
C GLN A 26 -32.31 4.32 2.22
N THR A 27 -33.31 3.49 1.97
CA THR A 27 -33.37 2.66 0.77
C THR A 27 -34.11 3.48 -0.28
N TYR A 28 -33.39 3.90 -1.32
CA TYR A 28 -33.99 4.53 -2.49
C TYR A 28 -34.41 3.45 -3.47
N ASP A 29 -35.55 3.65 -4.15
CA ASP A 29 -35.96 2.75 -5.24
C ASP A 29 -34.86 2.74 -6.31
N GLU A 30 -34.36 1.55 -6.66
CA GLU A 30 -33.30 1.36 -7.64
C GLU A 30 -33.64 2.00 -8.98
N LYS A 31 -34.93 2.06 -9.34
CA LYS A 31 -35.42 2.76 -10.54
C LYS A 31 -35.05 4.24 -10.59
N LEU A 32 -34.78 4.88 -9.45
CA LEU A 32 -34.41 6.30 -9.37
C LEU A 32 -32.97 6.54 -9.85
N TYR A 33 -32.12 5.52 -9.85
CA TYR A 33 -30.71 5.65 -10.20
C TYR A 33 -30.18 4.60 -11.20
N ASP A 34 -30.96 3.57 -11.56
CA ASP A 34 -30.61 2.59 -12.61
C ASP A 34 -30.34 3.24 -13.97
N ALA A 35 -30.99 4.38 -14.27
CA ALA A 35 -30.71 5.15 -15.47
C ALA A 35 -29.37 5.93 -15.42
N VAL A 36 -28.71 6.02 -14.26
CA VAL A 36 -27.46 6.76 -14.09
C VAL A 36 -26.28 5.87 -14.45
N GLN A 37 -25.41 6.35 -15.34
CA GLN A 37 -24.21 5.64 -15.73
C GLN A 37 -22.98 6.21 -15.03
N TRP A 38 -22.12 5.31 -14.57
CA TRP A 38 -20.79 5.69 -14.10
C TRP A 38 -19.96 6.24 -15.26
N ARG A 39 -19.30 7.36 -15.01
CA ARG A 39 -18.36 7.97 -15.96
C ARG A 39 -17.07 8.29 -15.25
N LEU A 40 -15.95 7.81 -15.80
CA LEU A 40 -14.63 8.18 -15.35
C LEU A 40 -14.36 9.65 -15.69
N VAL A 41 -14.01 10.43 -14.68
CA VAL A 41 -13.62 11.86 -14.81
C VAL A 41 -12.12 12.08 -14.57
N GLY A 42 -11.36 10.99 -14.42
CA GLY A 42 -9.94 11.04 -14.09
C GLY A 42 -9.65 11.40 -12.63
N PRO A 43 -8.38 11.74 -12.32
CA PRO A 43 -7.28 11.82 -13.25
C PRO A 43 -6.80 10.42 -13.66
N HIS A 44 -6.31 10.28 -14.88
CA HIS A 44 -5.60 9.09 -15.36
C HIS A 44 -4.16 9.04 -14.81
N ARG A 45 -3.94 9.57 -13.62
CA ARG A 45 -2.65 9.58 -12.94
C ARG A 45 -2.62 8.43 -11.94
N GLY A 46 -1.75 7.46 -12.19
CA GLY A 46 -1.70 6.24 -11.41
C GLY A 46 -1.46 6.49 -9.92
N GLY A 47 -2.06 5.61 -9.12
CA GLY A 47 -1.77 5.49 -7.69
C GLY A 47 -1.09 4.16 -7.40
N ARG A 48 -0.75 3.95 -6.13
CA ARG A 48 0.12 2.86 -5.69
C ARG A 48 -0.26 1.47 -6.17
N SER A 49 0.75 0.77 -6.70
CA SER A 49 0.73 -0.64 -7.08
C SER A 49 1.75 -1.41 -6.24
N ALA A 50 1.40 -2.63 -5.82
CA ALA A 50 2.27 -3.46 -4.98
C ALA A 50 2.70 -4.78 -5.64
N ALA A 51 2.18 -5.05 -6.84
CA ALA A 51 2.37 -6.30 -7.56
C ALA A 51 2.34 -6.08 -9.07
N VAL A 52 3.28 -6.70 -9.78
CA VAL A 52 3.33 -6.70 -11.26
C VAL A 52 3.72 -8.08 -11.77
N SER A 53 3.31 -8.39 -12.99
CA SER A 53 3.69 -9.60 -13.70
C SER A 53 3.66 -9.36 -15.21
N GLY A 54 4.68 -9.81 -15.93
CA GLY A 54 4.66 -9.90 -17.39
C GLY A 54 4.26 -11.30 -17.87
N VAL A 55 3.94 -11.41 -19.15
CA VAL A 55 3.69 -12.69 -19.83
C VAL A 55 4.94 -13.09 -20.61
N ALA A 56 5.61 -14.18 -20.23
CA ALA A 56 6.76 -14.68 -21.00
C ALA A 56 6.35 -15.04 -22.44
N GLY A 57 7.18 -14.69 -23.42
CA GLY A 57 6.88 -14.91 -24.84
C GLY A 57 5.87 -13.94 -25.47
N ASP A 58 5.15 -13.13 -24.69
CA ASP A 58 4.35 -12.02 -25.20
C ASP A 58 5.02 -10.70 -24.81
N ARG A 59 5.53 -10.01 -25.83
CA ARG A 59 6.28 -8.77 -25.67
C ARG A 59 5.46 -7.65 -25.02
N ASN A 60 4.16 -7.58 -25.24
CA ASN A 60 3.40 -6.37 -24.92
C ASN A 60 2.39 -6.56 -23.78
N THR A 61 2.21 -7.79 -23.30
CA THR A 61 1.23 -8.08 -22.26
C THR A 61 1.83 -8.06 -20.86
N PHE A 62 1.25 -7.22 -20.00
CA PHE A 62 1.61 -7.12 -18.58
C PHE A 62 0.38 -6.89 -17.72
N TYR A 63 0.53 -7.16 -16.43
CA TYR A 63 -0.48 -6.97 -15.41
C TYR A 63 0.09 -6.23 -14.21
N PHE A 64 -0.75 -5.45 -13.54
CA PHE A 64 -0.43 -4.93 -12.21
C PHE A 64 -1.63 -5.02 -11.26
N GLY A 65 -1.32 -5.09 -9.97
CA GLY A 65 -2.27 -5.08 -8.87
C GLY A 65 -2.26 -3.75 -8.13
N ALA A 66 -3.33 -2.98 -8.26
CA ALA A 66 -3.49 -1.69 -7.61
C ALA A 66 -3.81 -1.85 -6.11
N THR A 67 -3.44 -0.84 -5.33
CA THR A 67 -3.92 -0.68 -3.97
C THR A 67 -5.28 0.04 -4.00
N GLY A 68 -6.36 -0.71 -3.75
CA GLY A 68 -7.73 -0.21 -3.77
C GLY A 68 -8.38 -0.16 -5.15
N GLY A 69 -7.71 -0.65 -6.19
CA GLY A 69 -8.15 -0.51 -7.59
C GLY A 69 -8.17 -1.81 -8.40
N GLY A 70 -8.02 -2.98 -7.77
CA GLY A 70 -8.11 -4.27 -8.49
C GLY A 70 -6.91 -4.57 -9.40
N VAL A 71 -7.14 -5.38 -10.43
CA VAL A 71 -6.13 -5.87 -11.38
C VAL A 71 -6.29 -5.20 -12.73
N TRP A 72 -5.18 -4.75 -13.29
CA TRP A 72 -5.11 -4.05 -14.55
C TRP A 72 -4.23 -4.79 -15.54
N LYS A 73 -4.56 -4.70 -16.83
CA LYS A 73 -3.87 -5.36 -17.93
C LYS A 73 -3.55 -4.37 -19.03
N THR A 74 -2.36 -4.49 -19.61
CA THR A 74 -1.99 -3.88 -20.89
C THR A 74 -1.70 -4.98 -21.90
N THR A 75 -1.89 -4.67 -23.18
CA THR A 75 -1.49 -5.54 -24.32
C THR A 75 -0.70 -4.77 -25.39
N ASP A 76 -0.35 -3.52 -25.09
CA ASP A 76 0.36 -2.60 -25.99
C ASP A 76 1.66 -2.07 -25.35
N GLY A 77 2.18 -2.77 -24.34
CA GLY A 77 3.45 -2.43 -23.68
C GLY A 77 3.35 -1.25 -22.71
N GLY A 78 2.19 -1.06 -22.08
CA GLY A 78 1.97 -0.03 -21.06
C GLY A 78 1.53 1.33 -21.61
N ILE A 79 1.08 1.40 -22.87
CA ILE A 79 0.51 2.62 -23.46
C ILE A 79 -0.92 2.81 -22.95
N THR A 80 -1.71 1.74 -22.89
CA THR A 80 -3.05 1.72 -22.29
C THR A 80 -3.20 0.59 -21.28
N TRP A 81 -4.07 0.83 -20.29
CA TRP A 81 -4.39 -0.12 -19.23
C TRP A 81 -5.90 -0.27 -19.08
N ALA A 82 -6.36 -1.52 -18.99
CA ALA A 82 -7.76 -1.86 -18.73
C ALA A 82 -7.89 -2.61 -17.41
N ASN A 83 -8.89 -2.24 -16.60
CA ASN A 83 -9.24 -3.03 -15.41
C ASN A 83 -9.86 -4.35 -15.88
N VAL A 84 -9.36 -5.46 -15.32
CA VAL A 84 -9.80 -6.81 -15.65
C VAL A 84 -10.46 -7.53 -14.47
N SER A 85 -10.55 -6.90 -13.30
CA SER A 85 -11.19 -7.49 -12.10
C SER A 85 -12.58 -6.92 -11.80
N ASP A 86 -12.93 -5.75 -12.34
CA ASP A 86 -14.22 -5.10 -12.11
C ASP A 86 -15.39 -6.02 -12.46
N GLY A 87 -16.41 -6.03 -11.60
CA GLY A 87 -17.54 -6.96 -11.68
C GLY A 87 -17.30 -8.31 -10.98
N PHE A 88 -16.06 -8.66 -10.62
CA PHE A 88 -15.73 -9.88 -9.89
C PHE A 88 -15.23 -9.59 -8.47
N PHE A 89 -14.18 -8.77 -8.35
CA PHE A 89 -13.59 -8.39 -7.06
C PHE A 89 -12.85 -7.05 -7.15
N GLY A 90 -12.47 -6.52 -6.00
CA GLY A 90 -11.71 -5.29 -5.88
C GLY A 90 -10.89 -5.23 -4.61
N GLY A 91 -10.52 -4.02 -4.19
CA GLY A 91 -9.65 -3.80 -3.05
C GLY A 91 -8.17 -3.81 -3.41
N SER A 92 -7.32 -3.95 -2.40
CA SER A 92 -5.87 -3.98 -2.59
C SER A 92 -5.37 -5.34 -3.03
N ILE A 93 -4.46 -5.33 -3.99
CA ILE A 93 -3.84 -6.54 -4.54
C ILE A 93 -2.39 -6.63 -4.06
N GLY A 94 -2.04 -7.72 -3.38
CA GLY A 94 -0.69 -7.96 -2.87
C GLY A 94 0.19 -8.81 -3.78
N ALA A 95 -0.43 -9.60 -4.65
CA ALA A 95 0.25 -10.45 -5.62
C ALA A 95 -0.60 -10.67 -6.87
N VAL A 96 0.03 -10.58 -8.03
CA VAL A 96 -0.51 -10.99 -9.34
C VAL A 96 0.56 -11.84 -10.00
N THR A 97 0.22 -13.05 -10.42
CA THR A 97 1.16 -13.97 -11.05
C THR A 97 0.49 -14.65 -12.24
N VAL A 98 1.06 -14.47 -13.43
CA VAL A 98 0.71 -15.26 -14.62
C VAL A 98 1.47 -16.59 -14.59
N ALA A 99 0.79 -17.69 -14.89
CA ALA A 99 1.43 -18.99 -14.99
C ALA A 99 2.32 -19.06 -16.24
N HIS A 100 3.57 -19.50 -16.09
CA HIS A 100 4.52 -19.60 -17.20
C HIS A 100 4.11 -20.66 -18.23
N SER A 101 3.50 -21.76 -17.77
CA SER A 101 3.05 -22.88 -18.61
C SER A 101 1.79 -22.58 -19.42
N ASP A 102 0.96 -21.65 -18.97
CA ASP A 102 -0.26 -21.23 -19.66
C ASP A 102 -0.61 -19.77 -19.30
N PRO A 103 -0.32 -18.80 -20.18
CA PRO A 103 -0.62 -17.38 -19.95
C PRO A 103 -2.10 -17.02 -19.75
N ASN A 104 -3.05 -17.94 -20.00
CA ASN A 104 -4.45 -17.72 -19.67
C ASN A 104 -4.72 -17.85 -18.16
N ILE A 105 -3.86 -18.56 -17.44
CA ILE A 105 -4.01 -18.80 -16.02
C ILE A 105 -3.31 -17.69 -15.23
N ILE A 106 -4.11 -16.97 -14.44
CA ILE A 106 -3.63 -15.88 -13.58
C ILE A 106 -4.12 -16.14 -12.17
N TYR A 107 -3.22 -16.04 -11.20
CA TYR A 107 -3.53 -16.09 -9.79
C TYR A 107 -3.35 -14.72 -9.15
N VAL A 108 -4.30 -14.33 -8.30
CA VAL A 108 -4.32 -13.05 -7.63
C VAL A 108 -4.54 -13.24 -6.14
N GLY A 109 -3.73 -12.55 -5.34
CA GLY A 109 -3.81 -12.54 -3.89
C GLY A 109 -4.17 -11.16 -3.36
N GLY A 110 -5.21 -11.09 -2.55
CA GLY A 110 -5.65 -9.85 -1.91
C GLY A 110 -4.75 -9.39 -0.75
N GLY A 111 -4.74 -8.07 -0.53
CA GLY A 111 -4.14 -7.39 0.60
C GLY A 111 -2.70 -6.97 0.36
N GLU A 112 -2.41 -5.68 0.59
CA GLU A 112 -1.08 -5.14 0.30
C GLU A 112 -0.02 -5.64 1.30
N LYS A 113 1.18 -6.00 0.82
CA LYS A 113 2.30 -6.36 1.71
C LYS A 113 3.01 -5.14 2.32
N THR A 114 2.74 -3.95 1.80
CA THR A 114 3.44 -2.69 2.12
C THR A 114 2.87 -2.09 3.39
N VAL A 115 3.30 -2.57 4.57
CA VAL A 115 2.59 -2.34 5.84
C VAL A 115 2.77 -0.91 6.39
N ARG A 116 1.98 0.02 5.86
CA ARG A 116 1.99 1.46 6.22
C ARG A 116 0.83 1.88 7.11
N GLY A 117 0.65 3.22 7.22
CA GLY A 117 -0.43 3.99 7.85
C GLY A 117 -1.76 3.28 7.85
N ASN A 118 -2.20 3.14 6.61
CA ASN A 118 -3.56 2.89 6.16
C ASN A 118 -3.52 1.68 5.23
N VAL A 119 -2.78 0.65 5.64
CA VAL A 119 -2.63 -0.61 4.91
C VAL A 119 -3.99 -1.28 4.74
N SER A 120 -4.33 -1.66 3.52
CA SER A 120 -5.62 -2.26 3.18
C SER A 120 -5.51 -3.76 2.99
N TYR A 121 -6.36 -4.51 3.69
CA TYR A 121 -6.47 -5.95 3.55
C TYR A 121 -7.22 -6.32 2.26
N GLY A 122 -7.11 -7.58 1.86
CA GLY A 122 -7.88 -8.16 0.77
C GLY A 122 -8.77 -9.31 1.22
N TYR A 123 -9.42 -9.91 0.23
CA TYR A 123 -10.50 -10.89 0.40
C TYR A 123 -10.14 -12.25 -0.19
N GLY A 124 -8.90 -12.68 0.04
CA GLY A 124 -8.43 -14.02 -0.32
C GLY A 124 -7.86 -14.14 -1.74
N PHE A 125 -7.99 -15.33 -2.31
CA PHE A 125 -7.40 -15.75 -3.58
C PHE A 125 -8.41 -15.76 -4.72
N TRP A 126 -7.93 -15.42 -5.92
CA TRP A 126 -8.70 -15.44 -7.15
C TRP A 126 -7.90 -16.09 -8.28
N LYS A 127 -8.60 -16.78 -9.19
CA LYS A 127 -8.02 -17.39 -10.40
C LYS A 127 -8.80 -16.97 -11.63
N SER A 128 -8.08 -16.65 -12.70
CA SER A 128 -8.61 -16.57 -14.05
C SER A 128 -8.07 -17.75 -14.86
N THR A 129 -8.85 -18.24 -15.82
CA THR A 129 -8.43 -19.24 -16.82
C THR A 129 -8.54 -18.74 -18.27
N ASP A 130 -8.81 -17.45 -18.45
CA ASP A 130 -9.04 -16.81 -19.76
C ASP A 130 -8.34 -15.45 -19.88
N ALA A 131 -7.17 -15.32 -19.25
CA ALA A 131 -6.30 -14.15 -19.24
C ALA A 131 -6.96 -12.87 -18.66
N GLY A 132 -7.81 -13.05 -17.65
CA GLY A 132 -8.43 -12.00 -16.83
C GLY A 132 -9.83 -11.59 -17.30
N LYS A 133 -10.48 -12.33 -18.21
CA LYS A 133 -11.84 -11.97 -18.65
C LYS A 133 -12.87 -12.40 -17.61
N THR A 134 -12.64 -13.52 -16.95
CA THR A 134 -13.47 -14.02 -15.86
C THR A 134 -12.63 -14.50 -14.68
N TRP A 135 -13.21 -14.46 -13.49
CA TRP A 135 -12.52 -14.81 -12.26
C TRP A 135 -13.36 -15.75 -11.37
N GLU A 136 -12.69 -16.73 -10.80
CA GLU A 136 -13.18 -17.63 -9.77
C GLU A 136 -12.56 -17.26 -8.42
N HIS A 137 -13.40 -17.20 -7.38
CA HIS A 137 -12.95 -17.02 -6.01
C HIS A 137 -12.51 -18.35 -5.41
N LEU A 138 -11.34 -18.36 -4.77
CA LEU A 138 -10.69 -19.56 -4.24
C LEU A 138 -10.58 -19.57 -2.70
N GLY A 139 -11.34 -18.70 -2.02
CA GLY A 139 -11.35 -18.60 -0.55
C GLY A 139 -10.09 -17.94 0.04
N MET A 140 -9.70 -18.34 1.25
CA MET A 140 -8.57 -17.79 2.03
C MET A 140 -8.75 -16.32 2.48
N GLU A 141 -9.97 -15.86 2.68
CA GLU A 141 -10.31 -14.48 3.05
C GLU A 141 -9.75 -14.08 4.41
N GLU A 142 -9.65 -15.05 5.34
CA GLU A 142 -9.09 -14.85 6.67
C GLU A 142 -7.57 -14.57 6.65
N THR A 143 -6.89 -14.84 5.53
CA THR A 143 -5.47 -14.54 5.40
C THR A 143 -5.20 -13.04 5.37
N ARG A 144 -6.15 -12.24 4.87
CA ARG A 144 -6.09 -10.78 4.72
C ARG A 144 -4.96 -10.22 3.83
N PHE A 145 -3.75 -10.76 3.89
CA PHE A 145 -2.55 -10.25 3.25
C PHE A 145 -1.74 -11.39 2.62
N ILE A 146 -1.83 -11.49 1.30
CA ILE A 146 -1.09 -12.45 0.48
C ILE A 146 0.05 -11.69 -0.21
N SER A 147 1.28 -11.99 0.18
CA SER A 147 2.46 -11.20 -0.19
C SER A 147 3.12 -11.67 -1.48
N ARG A 148 3.06 -12.97 -1.77
CA ARG A 148 3.59 -13.59 -3.00
C ARG A 148 2.79 -14.81 -3.42
N ILE A 149 2.76 -15.00 -4.74
CA ILE A 149 2.27 -16.20 -5.39
C ILE A 149 3.36 -16.72 -6.33
N ARG A 150 3.59 -18.02 -6.29
CA ARG A 150 4.45 -18.73 -7.24
C ARG A 150 3.69 -19.89 -7.85
N VAL A 151 3.83 -20.07 -9.15
CA VAL A 151 3.19 -21.16 -9.90
C VAL A 151 4.30 -22.05 -10.42
N HIS A 152 4.11 -23.36 -10.32
CA HIS A 152 5.08 -24.32 -10.84
C HIS A 152 5.27 -24.11 -12.36
N PRO A 153 6.51 -24.06 -12.87
CA PRO A 153 6.81 -23.57 -14.22
C PRO A 153 6.17 -24.39 -15.34
N THR A 154 5.89 -25.67 -15.10
CA THR A 154 5.30 -26.61 -16.08
C THR A 154 3.93 -27.15 -15.70
N ASN A 155 3.39 -26.80 -14.53
CA ASN A 155 2.08 -27.29 -14.08
C ASN A 155 1.33 -26.18 -13.32
N PRO A 156 0.35 -25.52 -13.95
CA PRO A 156 -0.33 -24.38 -13.36
C PRO A 156 -1.28 -24.75 -12.19
N GLU A 157 -1.51 -26.04 -11.96
CA GLU A 157 -2.31 -26.53 -10.83
C GLU A 157 -1.51 -26.62 -9.53
N ILE A 158 -0.17 -26.60 -9.61
CA ILE A 158 0.70 -26.52 -8.43
C ILE A 158 1.04 -25.05 -8.17
N VAL A 159 0.49 -24.50 -7.08
CA VAL A 159 0.58 -23.09 -6.73
C VAL A 159 0.98 -22.94 -5.28
N TYR A 160 1.83 -21.96 -5.00
CA TYR A 160 2.29 -21.63 -3.67
C TYR A 160 1.93 -20.19 -3.31
N ALA A 161 1.55 -19.98 -2.07
CA ALA A 161 1.19 -18.69 -1.51
C ALA A 161 2.05 -18.36 -0.29
N ALA A 162 2.73 -17.21 -0.31
CA ALA A 162 3.30 -16.61 0.88
C ALA A 162 2.24 -15.73 1.53
N VAL A 163 1.82 -16.11 2.75
CA VAL A 163 0.76 -15.45 3.48
C VAL A 163 1.34 -14.74 4.69
N LEU A 164 1.26 -13.41 4.70
CA LEU A 164 1.64 -12.61 5.85
C LEU A 164 0.62 -12.81 6.98
N GLY A 165 -0.67 -12.90 6.66
CA GLY A 165 -1.74 -13.03 7.64
C GLY A 165 -2.16 -11.70 8.26
N ASP A 166 -3.28 -11.70 8.99
CA ASP A 166 -3.84 -10.51 9.65
C ASP A 166 -2.82 -9.84 10.58
N ILE A 167 -2.29 -8.69 10.21
CA ILE A 167 -1.25 -7.96 10.96
C ILE A 167 -1.75 -7.29 12.24
N PHE A 168 -3.07 -7.26 12.47
CA PHE A 168 -3.69 -6.55 13.60
C PHE A 168 -3.97 -7.47 14.80
N LYS A 169 -3.86 -8.79 14.63
CA LYS A 169 -4.04 -9.78 15.70
C LYS A 169 -3.20 -11.05 15.48
N PRO A 170 -2.90 -11.82 16.54
CA PRO A 170 -2.38 -13.17 16.39
C PRO A 170 -3.36 -14.04 15.58
N THR A 171 -2.84 -14.84 14.65
CA THR A 171 -3.63 -15.77 13.83
C THR A 171 -2.75 -16.91 13.30
N THR A 172 -3.34 -18.09 13.14
CA THR A 172 -2.68 -19.24 12.52
C THR A 172 -2.74 -19.18 10.98
N MET A 173 -3.52 -18.28 10.39
CA MET A 173 -3.63 -18.08 8.92
C MET A 173 -2.42 -17.33 8.36
N ARG A 174 -1.22 -17.91 8.53
CA ARG A 174 0.09 -17.37 8.16
C ARG A 174 0.97 -18.46 7.55
N GLY A 175 2.02 -18.05 6.83
CA GLY A 175 3.09 -18.93 6.38
C GLY A 175 3.01 -19.27 4.88
N VAL A 176 3.62 -20.38 4.48
CA VAL A 176 3.59 -20.84 3.08
C VAL A 176 2.52 -21.90 2.92
N TYR A 177 1.62 -21.67 1.96
CA TYR A 177 0.60 -22.65 1.56
C TYR A 177 0.92 -23.19 0.18
N LYS A 178 0.56 -24.45 -0.06
CA LYS A 178 0.68 -25.14 -1.35
C LYS A 178 -0.69 -25.67 -1.74
N SER A 179 -1.04 -25.51 -3.00
CA SER A 179 -2.16 -26.17 -3.65
C SER A 179 -1.62 -27.05 -4.78
N THR A 180 -2.32 -28.15 -5.06
CA THR A 180 -2.02 -29.06 -6.18
C THR A 180 -3.23 -29.27 -7.09
N ASP A 181 -4.32 -28.51 -6.88
CA ASP A 181 -5.58 -28.55 -7.61
C ASP A 181 -6.00 -27.16 -8.12
N GLY A 182 -5.00 -26.31 -8.38
CA GLY A 182 -5.19 -24.99 -8.95
C GLY A 182 -5.81 -23.99 -7.98
N GLY A 183 -5.54 -24.15 -6.68
CA GLY A 183 -5.94 -23.25 -5.62
C GLY A 183 -7.31 -23.55 -5.01
N LYS A 184 -7.94 -24.68 -5.33
CA LYS A 184 -9.24 -25.07 -4.74
C LYS A 184 -9.08 -25.54 -3.30
N THR A 185 -7.98 -26.22 -3.00
CA THR A 185 -7.59 -26.61 -1.65
C THR A 185 -6.15 -26.18 -1.36
N TRP A 186 -5.88 -25.90 -0.09
CA TRP A 186 -4.60 -25.34 0.36
C TRP A 186 -4.07 -26.06 1.61
N ASP A 187 -2.85 -26.58 1.49
CA ASP A 187 -2.09 -27.17 2.59
C ASP A 187 -1.07 -26.16 3.13
N ARG A 188 -1.08 -25.89 4.44
CA ARG A 188 -0.05 -25.08 5.08
C ARG A 188 1.23 -25.90 5.26
N LYS A 189 2.28 -25.56 4.51
CA LYS A 189 3.56 -26.28 4.52
C LYS A 189 4.64 -25.66 5.41
N LEU A 190 4.58 -24.34 5.64
CA LEU A 190 5.47 -23.64 6.55
C LEU A 190 4.65 -22.79 7.51
N PHE A 191 4.86 -22.94 8.81
CA PHE A 191 4.27 -22.12 9.86
C PHE A 191 5.27 -21.96 11.01
N VAL A 192 5.49 -20.72 11.46
CA VAL A 192 6.45 -20.42 12.52
C VAL A 192 5.73 -20.16 13.85
N ASN A 193 4.80 -19.20 13.87
CA ASN A 193 3.95 -18.87 15.01
C ASN A 193 2.81 -17.93 14.57
N GLU A 194 1.94 -17.52 15.50
CA GLU A 194 0.75 -16.70 15.22
C GLU A 194 1.02 -15.21 14.91
N GLN A 195 2.26 -14.75 15.02
CA GLN A 195 2.70 -13.37 14.77
C GLN A 195 3.66 -13.25 13.57
N SER A 196 4.01 -14.38 12.95
CA SER A 196 5.01 -14.44 11.88
C SER A 196 4.45 -15.07 10.63
N GLY A 197 4.39 -14.31 9.55
CA GLY A 197 3.88 -14.76 8.25
C GLY A 197 4.92 -14.71 7.15
N ALA A 198 4.67 -15.43 6.06
CA ALA A 198 5.56 -15.47 4.91
C ALA A 198 5.42 -14.18 4.08
N VAL A 199 6.56 -13.58 3.75
CA VAL A 199 6.65 -12.28 3.05
C VAL A 199 7.36 -12.39 1.71
N ASP A 200 8.24 -13.38 1.57
CA ASP A 200 8.88 -13.72 0.31
C ASP A 200 8.89 -15.22 0.09
N LEU A 201 8.85 -15.58 -1.19
CA LEU A 201 8.87 -16.96 -1.67
C LEU A 201 9.40 -16.95 -3.10
N ILE A 202 10.38 -17.80 -3.38
CA ILE A 202 10.95 -17.96 -4.72
C ILE A 202 11.26 -19.43 -4.98
N LEU A 203 10.89 -19.90 -6.17
CA LEU A 203 11.33 -21.19 -6.69
C LEU A 203 12.65 -20.95 -7.41
N ASP A 204 13.59 -21.88 -7.27
CA ASP A 204 14.76 -21.90 -8.12
C ASP A 204 14.30 -22.07 -9.59
N PRO A 205 14.64 -21.13 -10.49
CA PRO A 205 14.19 -21.17 -11.89
C PRO A 205 14.62 -22.44 -12.65
N ASN A 206 15.71 -23.09 -12.21
CA ASN A 206 16.25 -24.29 -12.86
C ASN A 206 15.80 -25.59 -12.19
N ASN A 207 15.24 -25.51 -10.97
CA ASN A 207 14.75 -26.68 -10.26
C ASN A 207 13.61 -26.29 -9.29
N PRO A 208 12.34 -26.40 -9.69
CA PRO A 208 11.20 -25.95 -8.87
C PRO A 208 10.99 -26.77 -7.58
N GLU A 209 11.68 -27.89 -7.40
CA GLU A 209 11.71 -28.63 -6.13
C GLU A 209 12.55 -27.88 -5.07
N VAL A 210 13.48 -27.04 -5.51
CA VAL A 210 14.27 -26.17 -4.62
C VAL A 210 13.61 -24.81 -4.54
N MET A 211 13.35 -24.35 -3.32
CA MET A 211 12.71 -23.06 -3.08
C MET A 211 13.13 -22.46 -1.76
N TYR A 212 12.95 -21.15 -1.67
CA TYR A 212 13.35 -20.35 -0.53
C TYR A 212 12.19 -19.47 -0.09
N ALA A 213 12.03 -19.31 1.21
CA ALA A 213 10.99 -18.48 1.79
C ALA A 213 11.54 -17.68 2.97
N SER A 214 10.96 -16.52 3.21
CA SER A 214 11.21 -15.73 4.40
C SER A 214 9.91 -15.46 5.16
N THR A 215 10.02 -15.45 6.47
CA THR A 215 8.95 -15.08 7.39
C THR A 215 9.30 -13.82 8.14
N TRP A 216 8.30 -13.04 8.51
CA TRP A 216 8.45 -11.76 9.19
C TRP A 216 7.52 -11.71 10.39
N GLN A 217 8.09 -11.51 11.58
CA GLN A 217 7.33 -11.17 12.77
C GLN A 217 6.93 -9.69 12.72
N LEU A 218 5.62 -9.44 12.68
CA LEU A 218 5.06 -8.11 12.57
C LEU A 218 3.81 -7.97 13.42
N LYS A 219 3.71 -6.86 14.14
CA LYS A 219 2.49 -6.46 14.81
C LYS A 219 2.18 -5.00 14.55
N ARG A 220 0.92 -4.76 14.16
CA ARG A 220 0.42 -3.44 13.85
C ARG A 220 -0.71 -3.07 14.81
N THR A 221 -0.58 -1.93 15.47
CA THR A 221 -1.66 -1.32 16.26
C THR A 221 -2.02 0.05 15.66
N PRO A 222 -3.09 0.72 16.13
CA PRO A 222 -3.38 2.09 15.71
C PRO A 222 -2.21 3.07 15.92
N TYR A 223 -1.32 2.80 16.89
CA TYR A 223 -0.26 3.72 17.31
C TYR A 223 1.16 3.14 17.26
N SER A 224 1.35 1.85 16.93
CA SER A 224 2.68 1.22 16.87
C SER A 224 2.88 0.29 15.66
N LEU A 225 4.14 0.19 15.23
CA LEU A 225 4.66 -0.85 14.32
C LEU A 225 5.78 -1.58 15.07
N GLU A 226 5.60 -2.87 15.33
CA GLU A 226 6.65 -3.72 15.89
C GLU A 226 7.14 -4.63 14.75
N SER A 227 8.39 -4.44 14.31
CA SER A 227 9.02 -5.21 13.22
C SER A 227 10.16 -6.05 13.75
N GLY A 228 10.19 -7.33 13.38
CA GLY A 228 11.26 -8.25 13.71
C GLY A 228 11.04 -9.00 15.02
N GLY A 229 11.73 -10.14 15.14
CA GLY A 229 11.61 -11.02 16.30
C GLY A 229 12.04 -12.46 16.01
N PRO A 230 11.92 -13.36 17.00
CA PRO A 230 12.33 -14.76 16.87
C PRO A 230 11.66 -15.53 15.73
N GLY A 231 10.47 -15.08 15.28
CA GLY A 231 9.77 -15.68 14.16
C GLY A 231 10.11 -15.09 12.78
N SER A 232 11.01 -14.11 12.70
CA SER A 232 11.57 -13.65 11.42
C SER A 232 12.73 -14.56 11.01
N LYS A 233 12.53 -15.36 9.96
CA LYS A 233 13.46 -16.45 9.58
C LYS A 233 13.54 -16.63 8.06
N MET A 234 14.62 -17.23 7.59
CA MET A 234 14.79 -17.69 6.20
C MET A 234 14.83 -19.21 6.15
N PHE A 235 14.21 -19.80 5.13
CA PHE A 235 14.07 -21.23 4.96
C PHE A 235 14.43 -21.68 3.54
N LYS A 236 14.87 -22.92 3.43
CA LYS A 236 15.07 -23.65 2.17
C LYS A 236 14.27 -24.94 2.19
N SER A 237 13.65 -25.27 1.07
CA SER A 237 13.10 -26.60 0.76
C SER A 237 13.82 -27.16 -0.46
N THR A 238 13.91 -28.49 -0.54
CA THR A 238 14.48 -29.23 -1.68
C THR A 238 13.56 -30.35 -2.17
N ASP A 239 12.29 -30.31 -1.76
CA ASP A 239 11.27 -31.33 -2.01
C ASP A 239 9.92 -30.68 -2.37
N GLY A 240 9.97 -29.57 -3.11
CA GLY A 240 8.77 -28.95 -3.65
C GLY A 240 7.92 -28.28 -2.57
N GLY A 241 8.56 -27.83 -1.48
CA GLY A 241 7.93 -27.12 -0.37
C GLY A 241 7.26 -28.04 0.64
N GLU A 242 7.48 -29.36 0.61
CA GLU A 242 6.91 -30.29 1.59
C GLU A 242 7.59 -30.17 2.95
N ASN A 243 8.93 -30.04 2.97
CA ASN A 243 9.71 -29.82 4.19
C ASN A 243 10.63 -28.59 4.05
N TRP A 244 10.87 -27.92 5.18
CA TRP A 244 11.63 -26.67 5.23
C TRP A 244 12.71 -26.73 6.30
N ILE A 245 13.92 -26.34 5.93
CA ILE A 245 15.08 -26.21 6.82
C ILE A 245 15.35 -24.72 7.02
N GLU A 246 15.49 -24.31 8.29
CA GLU A 246 15.88 -22.95 8.62
C GLU A 246 17.35 -22.70 8.21
N ILE A 247 17.59 -21.61 7.48
CA ILE A 247 18.92 -21.17 7.04
C ILE A 247 19.28 -19.76 7.53
N SER A 248 18.43 -19.11 8.34
CA SER A 248 18.64 -17.73 8.83
C SER A 248 19.90 -17.52 9.66
N ARG A 249 20.54 -18.58 10.13
CA ARG A 249 21.72 -18.57 11.00
C ARG A 249 22.93 -19.28 10.41
N ASN A 250 22.90 -19.55 9.11
CA ASN A 250 24.04 -20.13 8.41
C ASN A 250 25.26 -19.18 8.47
N PRO A 251 26.50 -19.71 8.37
CA PRO A 251 27.72 -18.91 8.47
C PRO A 251 27.69 -17.70 7.53
N GLY A 252 28.02 -16.52 8.08
CA GLY A 252 28.08 -15.25 7.37
C GLY A 252 26.83 -14.37 7.45
N LEU A 253 25.68 -14.92 7.87
CA LEU A 253 24.48 -14.13 8.18
C LEU A 253 24.56 -13.49 9.56
N PRO A 254 23.87 -12.35 9.79
CA PRO A 254 24.00 -11.60 11.04
C PRO A 254 23.33 -12.31 12.22
N ALA A 255 23.88 -12.09 13.40
CA ALA A 255 23.28 -12.50 14.67
C ALA A 255 22.18 -11.52 15.13
N GLY A 256 21.56 -11.79 16.28
CA GLY A 256 20.56 -10.89 16.86
C GLY A 256 19.18 -10.93 16.17
N THR A 257 18.37 -9.90 16.40
CA THR A 257 16.99 -9.82 15.92
C THR A 257 16.94 -9.65 14.41
N LEU A 258 16.24 -10.57 13.73
CA LEU A 258 15.97 -10.44 12.30
C LEU A 258 14.61 -9.77 12.08
N GLY A 259 14.54 -8.94 11.05
CA GLY A 259 13.33 -8.30 10.57
C GLY A 259 12.84 -8.91 9.26
N ILE A 260 12.22 -8.10 8.42
CA ILE A 260 11.80 -8.52 7.08
C ILE A 260 13.03 -8.85 6.20
N MET A 261 12.91 -9.87 5.36
CA MET A 261 13.99 -10.32 4.47
C MET A 261 13.44 -10.62 3.07
N GLY A 262 14.14 -10.17 2.04
CA GLY A 262 13.88 -10.55 0.65
C GLY A 262 14.95 -11.51 0.16
N ILE A 263 14.60 -12.47 -0.70
CA ILE A 263 15.53 -13.47 -1.24
C ILE A 263 15.29 -13.72 -2.72
N THR A 264 16.37 -13.86 -3.49
CA THR A 264 16.33 -14.21 -4.91
C THR A 264 17.41 -15.22 -5.26
N VAL A 265 17.11 -16.06 -6.25
CA VAL A 265 18.04 -17.02 -6.87
C VAL A 265 18.42 -16.49 -8.25
N SER A 266 19.68 -16.64 -8.66
CA SER A 266 20.08 -16.33 -10.04
C SER A 266 19.46 -17.35 -11.00
N PRO A 267 18.71 -16.92 -12.03
CA PRO A 267 18.23 -17.83 -13.08
C PRO A 267 19.36 -18.53 -13.84
N LEU A 268 20.56 -17.95 -13.87
CA LEU A 268 21.72 -18.51 -14.55
C LEU A 268 22.55 -19.48 -13.69
N ASN A 269 22.36 -19.47 -12.38
CA ASN A 269 23.12 -20.30 -11.45
C ASN A 269 22.33 -20.55 -10.15
N SER A 270 21.79 -21.75 -10.00
CA SER A 270 21.04 -22.19 -8.80
C SER A 270 21.83 -22.09 -7.48
N ASN A 271 23.16 -22.04 -7.52
CA ASN A 271 23.97 -21.88 -6.31
C ASN A 271 24.13 -20.41 -5.91
N ARG A 272 23.82 -19.46 -6.81
CA ARG A 272 23.95 -18.01 -6.59
C ARG A 272 22.64 -17.45 -6.05
N LEU A 273 22.70 -16.89 -4.85
CA LEU A 273 21.58 -16.22 -4.19
C LEU A 273 21.97 -14.86 -3.68
N TRP A 274 20.98 -13.99 -3.56
CA TRP A 274 21.08 -12.79 -2.75
C TRP A 274 19.94 -12.72 -1.75
N ALA A 275 20.24 -12.20 -0.57
CA ALA A 275 19.28 -11.85 0.44
C ALA A 275 19.51 -10.41 0.90
N ILE A 276 18.44 -9.64 1.05
CA ILE A 276 18.48 -8.34 1.72
C ILE A 276 17.82 -8.48 3.09
N VAL A 277 18.53 -8.08 4.14
CA VAL A 277 18.18 -8.44 5.52
C VAL A 277 18.01 -7.20 6.40
N GLU A 278 16.83 -7.03 6.99
CA GLU A 278 16.59 -6.09 8.10
C GLU A 278 17.23 -6.65 9.39
N ASN A 279 18.30 -5.99 9.83
CA ASN A 279 19.02 -6.27 11.06
C ASN A 279 19.94 -5.07 11.35
N LEU A 280 20.40 -4.91 12.61
CA LEU A 280 21.36 -3.88 13.01
C LEU A 280 22.65 -3.95 12.18
N ASP A 281 23.18 -5.17 12.02
CA ASP A 281 24.32 -5.52 11.16
C ASP A 281 23.85 -6.07 9.80
N GLY A 282 22.63 -5.69 9.37
CA GLY A 282 22.02 -6.11 8.11
C GLY A 282 22.66 -5.50 6.86
N GLY A 283 22.15 -5.87 5.70
CA GLY A 283 22.73 -5.51 4.39
C GLY A 283 22.23 -6.41 3.27
N VAL A 284 22.92 -6.38 2.14
CA VAL A 284 22.82 -7.39 1.09
C VAL A 284 23.87 -8.46 1.35
N PHE A 285 23.42 -9.71 1.31
CA PHE A 285 24.25 -10.89 1.47
C PHE A 285 24.14 -11.72 0.20
N ARG A 286 25.24 -12.36 -0.19
CA ARG A 286 25.30 -13.28 -1.34
C ARG A 286 25.74 -14.65 -0.87
N SER A 287 25.15 -15.70 -1.45
CA SER A 287 25.60 -17.08 -1.30
C SER A 287 25.95 -17.64 -2.67
N ASP A 288 27.02 -18.43 -2.72
CA ASP A 288 27.51 -19.10 -3.94
C ASP A 288 27.44 -20.64 -3.81
N ASP A 289 26.74 -21.13 -2.78
CA ASP A 289 26.60 -22.54 -2.41
C ASP A 289 25.15 -22.88 -2.00
N ALA A 290 24.18 -22.28 -2.69
CA ALA A 290 22.76 -22.55 -2.50
C ALA A 290 22.23 -22.24 -1.09
N GLY A 291 22.85 -21.27 -0.39
CA GLY A 291 22.46 -20.76 0.91
C GLY A 291 23.17 -21.40 2.10
N ALA A 292 24.19 -22.24 1.88
CA ALA A 292 24.93 -22.91 2.95
C ALA A 292 25.90 -21.96 3.68
N THR A 293 26.54 -21.05 2.95
CA THR A 293 27.35 -19.95 3.49
C THR A 293 27.01 -18.64 2.78
N TRP A 294 27.25 -17.53 3.48
CA TRP A 294 26.91 -16.19 3.01
C TRP A 294 28.10 -15.23 3.18
N GLU A 295 28.19 -14.28 2.26
CA GLU A 295 29.10 -13.14 2.31
C GLU A 295 28.26 -11.86 2.36
N LYS A 296 28.55 -10.96 3.31
CA LYS A 296 27.95 -9.62 3.30
C LYS A 296 28.60 -8.79 2.20
N THR A 297 27.93 -8.63 1.08
CA THR A 297 28.47 -7.95 -0.11
C THR A 297 28.28 -6.44 -0.03
N ASN A 298 27.26 -5.95 0.67
CA ASN A 298 27.03 -4.52 0.85
C ASN A 298 26.29 -4.23 2.16
N ASP A 299 26.71 -3.18 2.89
CA ASP A 299 26.14 -2.76 4.17
C ASP A 299 25.44 -1.39 4.14
N ASP A 300 25.34 -0.76 2.96
CA ASP A 300 24.75 0.57 2.79
C ASP A 300 23.30 0.59 3.29
N ARG A 301 23.02 1.53 4.20
CA ARG A 301 21.69 1.72 4.79
C ARG A 301 20.68 2.26 3.77
N ASN A 302 21.13 2.93 2.70
CA ASN A 302 20.25 3.42 1.65
C ASN A 302 19.44 2.30 0.98
N LEU A 303 19.99 1.07 0.94
CA LEU A 303 19.31 -0.09 0.38
C LEU A 303 18.16 -0.61 1.27
N ARG A 304 18.13 -0.21 2.55
CA ARG A 304 17.23 -0.76 3.58
C ARG A 304 16.48 0.33 4.35
N GLN A 305 16.42 1.56 3.82
CA GLN A 305 15.53 2.58 4.38
C GLN A 305 14.09 2.04 4.37
N ARG A 306 13.31 2.36 5.42
CA ARG A 306 11.94 1.83 5.61
C ARG A 306 11.84 0.33 5.27
N ALA A 307 12.65 -0.52 5.89
CA ALA A 307 12.69 -1.94 5.54
C ALA A 307 11.31 -2.61 5.46
N TRP A 308 10.39 -2.27 6.39
CA TRP A 308 8.99 -2.73 6.42
C TRP A 308 8.14 -2.35 5.18
N TYR A 309 8.65 -1.48 4.30
CA TYR A 309 7.98 -1.01 3.09
C TYR A 309 8.61 -1.58 1.80
N TYR A 310 9.95 -1.65 1.67
CA TYR A 310 10.61 -1.95 0.37
C TYR A 310 11.41 -3.24 0.25
N THR A 311 11.55 -4.05 1.30
CA THR A 311 12.50 -5.18 1.35
C THR A 311 12.24 -6.24 0.26
N ARG A 312 12.86 -6.03 -0.91
CA ARG A 312 12.78 -6.84 -2.13
C ARG A 312 14.09 -6.78 -2.90
N ILE A 313 14.49 -7.93 -3.43
CA ILE A 313 15.70 -8.11 -4.21
C ILE A 313 15.41 -9.04 -5.39
N TYR A 314 15.96 -8.75 -6.56
CA TYR A 314 15.71 -9.50 -7.81
C TYR A 314 17.02 -9.72 -8.56
N ALA A 315 17.31 -10.97 -8.92
CA ALA A 315 18.40 -11.28 -9.81
C ALA A 315 18.01 -10.97 -11.27
N ASP A 316 18.97 -10.49 -12.05
CA ASP A 316 18.80 -10.34 -13.49
C ASP A 316 18.65 -11.71 -14.18
N THR A 317 17.90 -11.76 -15.27
CA THR A 317 17.60 -13.03 -15.97
C THR A 317 18.67 -13.43 -16.98
N GLN A 318 19.51 -12.48 -17.44
CA GLN A 318 20.53 -12.72 -18.46
C GLN A 318 21.97 -12.38 -18.00
N ASP A 319 22.14 -11.85 -16.78
CA ASP A 319 23.46 -11.56 -16.21
C ASP A 319 23.59 -12.07 -14.76
N GLU A 320 24.57 -12.96 -14.52
CA GLU A 320 24.71 -13.66 -13.23
C GLU A 320 25.21 -12.74 -12.08
N ASN A 321 25.68 -11.53 -12.38
CA ASN A 321 26.20 -10.59 -11.37
C ASN A 321 25.27 -9.39 -11.16
N THR A 322 24.22 -9.27 -11.95
CA THR A 322 23.30 -8.14 -11.88
C THR A 322 22.16 -8.45 -10.90
N VAL A 323 21.96 -7.53 -9.96
CA VAL A 323 20.93 -7.66 -8.92
C VAL A 323 20.31 -6.30 -8.61
N TYR A 324 19.00 -6.29 -8.42
CA TYR A 324 18.19 -5.09 -8.17
C TYR A 324 17.62 -5.12 -6.77
N VAL A 325 17.63 -3.99 -6.07
CA VAL A 325 16.98 -3.81 -4.77
C VAL A 325 15.89 -2.74 -4.94
N MET A 326 14.67 -3.05 -4.54
CA MET A 326 13.59 -2.07 -4.59
C MET A 326 13.68 -1.12 -3.39
N ASN A 327 13.43 0.16 -3.65
CA ASN A 327 13.43 1.21 -2.65
C ASN A 327 12.75 2.48 -3.22
N VAL A 328 12.81 3.61 -2.49
CA VAL A 328 12.36 4.93 -3.00
C VAL A 328 12.85 5.16 -4.43
N ASN A 329 14.17 5.09 -4.63
CA ASN A 329 14.78 4.77 -5.92
C ASN A 329 15.12 3.28 -5.91
N TYR A 330 14.86 2.55 -6.99
CA TYR A 330 15.41 1.20 -7.09
C TYR A 330 16.93 1.29 -7.30
N HIS A 331 17.65 0.27 -6.86
CA HIS A 331 19.10 0.23 -6.93
C HIS A 331 19.52 -0.96 -7.78
N LYS A 332 20.50 -0.76 -8.65
CA LYS A 332 21.09 -1.80 -9.50
C LYS A 332 22.56 -1.99 -9.15
N SER A 333 22.97 -3.24 -8.97
CA SER A 333 24.35 -3.68 -8.94
C SER A 333 24.63 -4.53 -10.17
N THR A 334 25.86 -4.49 -10.69
CA THR A 334 26.34 -5.31 -11.81
C THR A 334 27.63 -6.06 -11.45
N ASP A 335 27.96 -6.16 -10.16
CA ASP A 335 29.21 -6.73 -9.64
C ASP A 335 28.96 -7.76 -8.52
N GLY A 336 27.80 -8.40 -8.56
CA GLY A 336 27.40 -9.42 -7.61
C GLY A 336 26.85 -8.85 -6.30
N GLY A 337 26.37 -7.61 -6.30
CA GLY A 337 25.81 -6.95 -5.12
C GLY A 337 26.84 -6.23 -4.26
N LYS A 338 28.04 -5.91 -4.77
CA LYS A 338 29.09 -5.21 -4.01
C LYS A 338 28.89 -3.71 -4.05
N THR A 339 28.61 -3.16 -5.23
CA THR A 339 28.28 -1.75 -5.41
C THR A 339 26.91 -1.58 -6.04
N PHE A 340 26.16 -0.58 -5.58
CA PHE A 340 24.82 -0.27 -6.07
C PHE A 340 24.76 1.17 -6.57
N LYS A 341 24.01 1.38 -7.65
CA LYS A 341 23.65 2.70 -8.16
C LYS A 341 22.14 2.85 -8.14
N GLY A 342 21.64 3.94 -7.56
CA GLY A 342 20.23 4.28 -7.63
C GLY A 342 19.82 4.65 -9.05
N ALA A 343 18.62 4.25 -9.43
CA ALA A 343 17.94 4.61 -10.67
C ALA A 343 16.46 4.89 -10.36
N ALA A 344 15.80 5.62 -11.25
CA ALA A 344 14.43 6.08 -11.06
C ALA A 344 13.54 5.59 -12.19
N ALA A 345 12.31 5.20 -11.85
CA ALA A 345 11.20 5.17 -12.77
C ALA A 345 10.52 6.57 -12.77
N PRO A 346 9.47 6.79 -13.58
CA PRO A 346 8.73 8.05 -13.62
C PRO A 346 8.07 8.43 -12.29
N HIS A 347 7.91 7.49 -11.37
CA HIS A 347 7.53 7.70 -9.99
C HIS A 347 8.51 6.96 -9.04
N GLY A 348 8.48 7.30 -7.76
CA GLY A 348 9.29 6.65 -6.71
C GLY A 348 8.50 5.66 -5.86
N ASP A 349 9.16 5.10 -4.85
CA ASP A 349 8.60 4.12 -3.90
C ASP A 349 8.29 2.77 -4.56
N HIS A 350 9.33 2.11 -5.09
CA HIS A 350 9.19 0.86 -5.84
C HIS A 350 8.98 -0.36 -4.93
N HIS A 351 8.01 -1.22 -5.27
CA HIS A 351 7.53 -2.34 -4.43
C HIS A 351 7.70 -3.72 -5.04
N ASP A 352 7.74 -3.80 -6.37
CA ASP A 352 7.80 -5.07 -7.08
C ASP A 352 8.43 -4.87 -8.46
N LEU A 353 9.10 -5.90 -8.95
CA LEU A 353 9.77 -5.90 -10.23
C LEU A 353 9.58 -7.27 -10.88
N TRP A 354 9.29 -7.27 -12.17
CA TRP A 354 9.36 -8.44 -13.02
C TRP A 354 10.33 -8.15 -14.17
N ILE A 355 11.20 -9.12 -14.45
CA ILE A 355 12.17 -9.12 -15.55
C ILE A 355 11.84 -10.33 -16.40
N ASP A 356 11.72 -10.18 -17.73
CA ASP A 356 11.40 -11.33 -18.58
C ASP A 356 12.51 -12.40 -18.45
N PRO A 357 12.16 -13.66 -18.15
CA PRO A 357 13.10 -14.78 -18.11
C PRO A 357 13.96 -14.99 -19.37
N SER A 358 13.50 -14.50 -20.52
CA SER A 358 14.14 -14.65 -21.84
C SER A 358 14.74 -13.35 -22.40
N ASP A 359 14.44 -12.20 -21.79
CA ASP A 359 14.89 -10.88 -22.27
C ASP A 359 14.96 -9.87 -21.11
N ASN A 360 16.14 -9.69 -20.51
CA ASN A 360 16.29 -8.75 -19.39
C ASN A 360 16.10 -7.27 -19.78
N GLN A 361 15.90 -6.95 -21.07
CA GLN A 361 15.52 -5.61 -21.49
C GLN A 361 14.04 -5.34 -21.22
N ARG A 362 13.21 -6.38 -21.15
CA ARG A 362 11.77 -6.27 -20.89
C ARG A 362 11.47 -6.38 -19.40
N MET A 363 10.98 -5.29 -18.83
CA MET A 363 10.71 -5.18 -17.40
C MET A 363 9.37 -4.50 -17.14
N ILE A 364 8.77 -4.81 -16.00
CA ILE A 364 7.69 -4.01 -15.42
C ILE A 364 7.98 -3.79 -13.94
N ILE A 365 7.78 -2.57 -13.47
CA ILE A 365 7.98 -2.17 -12.07
C ILE A 365 6.67 -1.66 -11.49
N ALA A 366 6.46 -1.89 -10.20
CA ALA A 366 5.33 -1.38 -9.42
C ALA A 366 5.83 -0.36 -8.40
N ASP A 367 5.15 0.78 -8.26
CA ASP A 367 5.50 1.83 -7.30
C ASP A 367 4.28 2.61 -6.78
N ASP A 368 4.47 3.68 -6.00
CA ASP A 368 3.36 4.50 -5.45
C ASP A 368 2.61 5.32 -6.54
N GLY A 369 3.09 5.31 -7.79
CA GLY A 369 2.47 5.92 -8.96
C GLY A 369 1.82 4.94 -9.93
N GLY A 370 1.85 3.63 -9.66
CA GLY A 370 1.23 2.61 -10.50
C GLY A 370 2.24 1.62 -11.06
N ALA A 371 2.09 1.24 -12.33
CA ALA A 371 3.05 0.36 -13.01
C ALA A 371 3.63 0.99 -14.27
N GLN A 372 4.91 0.72 -14.52
CA GLN A 372 5.64 1.24 -15.67
C GLN A 372 6.45 0.13 -16.33
N VAL A 373 6.45 0.13 -17.66
CA VAL A 373 7.08 -0.89 -18.49
C VAL A 373 8.37 -0.34 -19.11
N SER A 374 9.40 -1.15 -19.18
CA SER A 374 10.65 -0.85 -19.90
C SER A 374 10.94 -1.93 -20.94
N PHE A 375 11.58 -1.50 -22.04
CA PHE A 375 12.07 -2.35 -23.13
C PHE A 375 13.57 -2.17 -23.39
N ASP A 376 14.28 -1.50 -22.47
CA ASP A 376 15.70 -1.16 -22.57
C ASP A 376 16.44 -1.35 -21.23
N GLY A 377 15.96 -2.29 -20.41
CA GLY A 377 16.60 -2.67 -19.15
C GLY A 377 16.51 -1.59 -18.07
N GLY A 378 15.46 -0.77 -18.13
CA GLY A 378 15.18 0.31 -17.19
C GLY A 378 15.94 1.61 -17.50
N ALA A 379 16.44 1.81 -18.72
CA ALA A 379 17.00 3.08 -19.16
C ALA A 379 15.89 4.11 -19.45
N SER A 380 14.74 3.65 -19.92
CA SER A 380 13.49 4.39 -20.02
C SER A 380 12.29 3.54 -19.59
N TRP A 381 11.20 4.21 -19.23
CA TRP A 381 10.00 3.61 -18.66
C TRP A 381 8.75 4.30 -19.23
N SER A 382 7.66 3.54 -19.40
CA SER A 382 6.36 4.08 -19.80
C SER A 382 5.80 5.07 -18.75
N THR A 383 4.94 5.99 -19.18
CA THR A 383 4.28 6.93 -18.26
C THR A 383 3.34 6.22 -17.28
N TYR A 384 3.12 6.85 -16.12
CA TYR A 384 2.05 6.49 -15.18
C TYR A 384 0.82 7.43 -15.28
N MET A 385 0.88 8.42 -16.18
CA MET A 385 -0.20 9.37 -16.49
C MET A 385 -1.28 8.79 -17.41
N ASN A 386 -1.41 7.47 -17.46
CA ASN A 386 -2.40 6.74 -18.26
C ASN A 386 -3.18 5.69 -17.45
N GLN A 387 -3.17 5.79 -16.12
CA GLN A 387 -3.76 4.83 -15.18
C GLN A 387 -4.77 5.54 -14.27
N PRO A 388 -6.09 5.30 -14.41
CA PRO A 388 -7.11 5.94 -13.60
C PRO A 388 -7.28 5.25 -12.23
N THR A 389 -6.18 5.11 -11.50
CA THR A 389 -6.11 4.46 -10.17
C THR A 389 -5.77 5.46 -9.06
N ALA A 390 -6.10 6.74 -9.28
CA ALA A 390 -5.79 7.82 -8.36
C ALA A 390 -6.35 7.57 -6.95
N GLN A 391 -5.46 7.58 -5.95
CA GLN A 391 -5.78 7.29 -4.56
C GLN A 391 -6.16 8.55 -3.80
N PHE A 392 -7.39 9.02 -4.02
CA PHE A 392 -7.92 10.18 -3.31
C PHE A 392 -8.31 9.85 -1.87
N TYR A 393 -7.81 10.63 -0.90
CA TYR A 393 -8.20 10.48 0.50
C TYR A 393 -9.62 10.99 0.79
N ARG A 394 -10.00 12.09 0.13
CA ARG A 394 -11.27 12.81 0.27
C ARG A 394 -11.61 13.47 -1.06
N VAL A 395 -12.90 13.61 -1.31
CA VAL A 395 -13.43 14.33 -2.46
C VAL A 395 -14.38 15.43 -1.97
N THR A 396 -14.29 16.61 -2.57
CA THR A 396 -15.26 17.70 -2.38
C THR A 396 -15.55 18.38 -3.71
N THR A 397 -16.57 19.22 -3.74
CA THR A 397 -16.97 20.01 -4.92
C THR A 397 -17.12 21.48 -4.56
N ASP A 398 -17.26 22.33 -5.58
CA ASP A 398 -17.59 23.75 -5.42
C ASP A 398 -18.90 24.12 -6.12
N ASP A 399 -19.31 25.39 -5.96
CA ASP A 399 -20.53 25.94 -6.57
C ASP A 399 -20.26 26.61 -7.94
N HIS A 400 -19.10 26.35 -8.56
CA HIS A 400 -18.85 26.82 -9.92
C HIS A 400 -19.79 26.11 -10.90
N PHE A 401 -20.05 26.67 -12.08
CA PHE A 401 -20.74 25.93 -13.14
C PHE A 401 -20.01 26.05 -14.48
N PRO A 402 -19.52 24.93 -15.06
CA PRO A 402 -19.60 23.56 -14.53
C PRO A 402 -18.83 23.37 -13.22
N TYR A 403 -19.42 22.70 -12.21
CA TYR A 403 -18.77 22.48 -10.91
C TYR A 403 -17.45 21.73 -11.05
N ARG A 404 -16.56 21.95 -10.09
CA ARG A 404 -15.25 21.31 -10.06
C ARG A 404 -15.19 20.31 -8.91
N ILE A 405 -14.45 19.23 -9.14
CA ILE A 405 -14.21 18.13 -8.22
C ILE A 405 -12.79 18.26 -7.70
N TYR A 406 -12.61 18.09 -6.40
CA TYR A 406 -11.33 18.27 -5.75
C TYR A 406 -10.95 17.03 -4.96
N GLY A 407 -9.67 16.68 -4.97
CA GLY A 407 -9.16 15.59 -4.14
C GLY A 407 -7.65 15.64 -3.96
N ALA A 408 -7.19 15.35 -2.74
CA ALA A 408 -5.77 15.14 -2.45
C ALA A 408 -5.38 13.70 -2.79
N GLN A 409 -4.47 13.53 -3.75
CA GLN A 409 -3.98 12.23 -4.20
C GLN A 409 -2.69 11.87 -3.46
N GLN A 410 -2.63 10.65 -2.92
CA GLN A 410 -1.44 10.15 -2.25
C GLN A 410 -0.19 10.20 -3.15
N ASP A 411 0.96 10.54 -2.54
CA ASP A 411 2.29 10.73 -3.16
C ASP A 411 2.33 11.65 -4.37
N ASN A 412 1.30 12.47 -4.51
CA ASN A 412 1.16 13.39 -5.62
C ASN A 412 0.52 14.70 -5.18
N SER A 413 0.10 15.52 -6.13
CA SER A 413 -0.55 16.79 -5.82
C SER A 413 -2.06 16.64 -5.60
N THR A 414 -2.63 17.59 -4.85
CA THR A 414 -4.06 17.85 -4.82
C THR A 414 -4.55 18.31 -6.19
N MET A 415 -5.65 17.72 -6.65
CA MET A 415 -6.26 17.99 -7.94
C MET A 415 -7.56 18.76 -7.83
N ARG A 416 -7.80 19.62 -8.81
CA ARG A 416 -9.04 20.31 -9.17
C ARG A 416 -9.40 19.88 -10.59
N ILE A 417 -10.57 19.31 -10.79
CA ILE A 417 -11.00 18.67 -12.04
C ILE A 417 -12.36 19.22 -12.44
N ALA A 418 -12.53 19.66 -13.68
CA ALA A 418 -13.87 20.03 -14.16
C ALA A 418 -14.77 18.79 -14.22
N HIS A 419 -16.01 18.88 -13.73
CA HIS A 419 -16.91 17.71 -13.84
C HIS A 419 -17.30 17.44 -15.29
N ARG A 420 -17.38 18.48 -16.14
CA ARG A 420 -17.62 18.38 -17.59
C ARG A 420 -16.97 19.54 -18.32
N ASN A 421 -16.74 19.35 -19.61
CA ASN A 421 -16.35 20.38 -20.56
C ASN A 421 -17.21 20.26 -21.83
N ASP A 422 -16.99 21.14 -22.81
CA ASP A 422 -17.68 21.12 -24.11
C ASP A 422 -16.97 20.19 -25.13
N SER A 423 -15.95 19.45 -24.69
CA SER A 423 -15.16 18.52 -25.49
C SER A 423 -15.73 17.09 -25.40
N TYR A 424 -15.06 16.14 -26.06
CA TYR A 424 -15.47 14.72 -26.07
C TYR A 424 -15.27 14.00 -24.72
N GLY A 425 -14.63 14.64 -23.73
CA GLY A 425 -14.36 14.07 -22.43
C GLY A 425 -13.43 14.94 -21.60
N ILE A 426 -13.31 14.59 -20.32
CA ILE A 426 -12.36 15.22 -19.39
C ILE A 426 -10.95 14.68 -19.69
N THR A 427 -10.01 15.58 -19.91
CA THR A 427 -8.61 15.31 -20.25
C THR A 427 -7.68 15.95 -19.24
N GLU A 428 -6.37 15.79 -19.42
CA GLU A 428 -5.35 16.42 -18.56
C GLU A 428 -5.45 17.95 -18.56
N ASP A 429 -5.93 18.56 -19.66
CA ASP A 429 -6.12 20.02 -19.76
C ASP A 429 -7.22 20.55 -18.81
N ASP A 430 -8.11 19.66 -18.36
CA ASP A 430 -9.19 19.98 -17.42
C ASP A 430 -8.76 19.79 -15.95
N TRP A 431 -7.50 19.41 -15.72
CA TRP A 431 -6.94 19.13 -14.40
C TRP A 431 -5.97 20.24 -13.97
N GLN A 432 -6.08 20.65 -12.71
CA GLN A 432 -5.25 21.69 -12.15
C GLN A 432 -4.80 21.35 -10.74
N VAL A 433 -3.54 21.64 -10.42
CA VAL A 433 -3.02 21.47 -9.06
C VAL A 433 -3.65 22.51 -8.13
N SER A 434 -4.20 22.06 -7.00
CA SER A 434 -4.86 22.92 -6.02
C SER A 434 -4.02 23.15 -4.74
N ALA A 435 -4.66 23.67 -3.69
CA ALA A 435 -4.03 23.90 -2.39
C ALA A 435 -3.68 22.59 -1.67
N GLY A 436 -2.68 22.64 -0.78
CA GLY A 436 -2.24 21.49 0.00
C GLY A 436 -1.18 20.68 -0.73
N SER A 437 -1.07 19.39 -0.40
CA SER A 437 -0.11 18.49 -1.03
C SER A 437 -0.74 17.14 -1.36
N GLU A 438 -0.39 16.06 -0.67
CA GLU A 438 -0.74 14.69 -1.05
C GLU A 438 -1.83 14.07 -0.16
N SER A 439 -2.05 14.65 1.02
CA SER A 439 -3.00 14.11 1.99
C SER A 439 -3.96 15.17 2.51
N GLY A 440 -5.13 14.74 2.93
CA GLY A 440 -6.04 15.58 3.71
C GLY A 440 -7.21 16.17 2.96
N TRP A 441 -7.90 17.05 3.70
CA TRP A 441 -9.15 17.67 3.29
C TRP A 441 -8.90 18.90 2.42
N LEU A 442 -9.93 19.27 1.67
CA LEU A 442 -10.01 20.56 1.02
C LEU A 442 -11.27 21.29 1.48
N ALA A 443 -11.17 22.60 1.57
CA ALA A 443 -12.30 23.49 1.70
C ALA A 443 -12.20 24.59 0.65
N VAL A 444 -13.19 24.65 -0.23
CA VAL A 444 -13.33 25.76 -1.19
C VAL A 444 -14.04 26.91 -0.47
N ASP A 445 -13.59 28.14 -0.70
CA ASP A 445 -14.25 29.31 -0.11
C ASP A 445 -15.67 29.45 -0.68
N PRO A 446 -16.71 29.47 0.17
CA PRO A 446 -18.11 29.50 -0.28
C PRO A 446 -18.50 30.82 -0.95
N THR A 447 -17.66 31.85 -0.89
CA THR A 447 -17.89 33.16 -1.51
C THR A 447 -17.02 33.43 -2.74
N ASP A 448 -15.97 32.63 -2.94
CA ASP A 448 -15.06 32.73 -4.09
C ASP A 448 -14.49 31.35 -4.41
N ASN A 449 -15.06 30.67 -5.41
CA ASN A 449 -14.65 29.33 -5.79
C ASN A 449 -13.21 29.25 -6.34
N ASP A 450 -12.51 30.36 -6.61
CA ASP A 450 -11.09 30.33 -6.96
C ASP A 450 -10.16 30.29 -5.75
N ILE A 451 -10.71 30.43 -4.54
CA ILE A 451 -9.96 30.31 -3.29
C ILE A 451 -10.17 28.91 -2.70
N VAL A 452 -9.06 28.21 -2.45
CA VAL A 452 -9.08 26.86 -1.88
C VAL A 452 -8.09 26.77 -0.72
N TYR A 453 -8.53 26.08 0.33
CA TYR A 453 -7.71 25.66 1.46
C TYR A 453 -7.49 24.16 1.38
N GLY A 454 -6.23 23.71 1.50
CA GLY A 454 -5.86 22.31 1.39
C GLY A 454 -4.88 21.89 2.48
N GLY A 455 -5.11 20.71 3.04
CA GLY A 455 -4.25 20.12 4.08
C GLY A 455 -3.07 19.32 3.53
N ASN A 456 -2.23 18.86 4.45
CA ASN A 456 -1.29 17.77 4.29
C ASN A 456 -0.93 17.19 5.66
N TYR A 457 -0.34 16.00 5.72
CA TYR A 457 0.14 15.42 6.97
C TYR A 457 1.07 16.39 7.72
N GLY A 458 1.15 16.24 9.05
CA GLY A 458 1.97 17.12 9.88
C GLY A 458 1.38 18.52 10.13
N GLY A 459 0.10 18.76 9.78
CA GLY A 459 -0.59 20.00 10.10
C GLY A 459 -0.34 21.15 9.11
N LEU A 460 0.29 20.88 7.97
CA LEU A 460 0.39 21.85 6.88
C LEU A 460 -1.01 22.15 6.36
N LEU A 461 -1.36 23.44 6.36
CA LEU A 461 -2.60 23.95 5.82
C LEU A 461 -2.25 25.13 4.90
N GLN A 462 -2.64 25.03 3.64
CA GLN A 462 -2.27 25.99 2.61
C GLN A 462 -3.51 26.65 2.01
N TYR A 463 -3.40 27.93 1.74
CA TYR A 463 -4.28 28.72 0.91
C TYR A 463 -3.73 28.80 -0.52
N LEU A 464 -4.61 28.67 -1.51
CA LEU A 464 -4.34 28.98 -2.92
C LEU A 464 -5.48 29.81 -3.50
N ASN A 465 -5.13 30.90 -4.19
CA ASN A 465 -6.03 31.58 -5.11
C ASN A 465 -5.68 31.19 -6.56
N HIS A 466 -6.56 30.47 -7.23
CA HIS A 466 -6.36 29.98 -8.60
C HIS A 466 -6.36 31.08 -9.66
N LYS A 467 -7.03 32.22 -9.40
CA LYS A 467 -7.08 33.36 -10.32
C LYS A 467 -5.76 34.15 -10.36
N THR A 468 -5.11 34.29 -9.21
CA THR A 468 -3.88 35.09 -9.06
C THR A 468 -2.61 34.25 -8.92
N GLY A 469 -2.74 32.96 -8.62
CA GLY A 469 -1.64 32.07 -8.26
C GLY A 469 -1.08 32.28 -6.84
N ALA A 470 -1.69 33.17 -6.04
CA ALA A 470 -1.21 33.47 -4.69
C ALA A 470 -1.30 32.24 -3.77
N ARG A 471 -0.18 31.86 -3.16
CA ARG A 471 -0.06 30.74 -2.20
C ARG A 471 0.41 31.23 -0.85
N ARG A 472 -0.16 30.69 0.22
CA ARG A 472 0.26 31.01 1.60
C ARG A 472 0.06 29.82 2.53
N ASN A 473 1.05 29.54 3.37
CA ASN A 473 0.85 28.63 4.51
C ASN A 473 0.04 29.36 5.59
N VAL A 474 -1.07 28.76 5.98
CA VAL A 474 -2.02 29.27 6.98
C VAL A 474 -2.17 28.28 8.12
N ASN A 475 -1.09 27.58 8.46
CA ASN A 475 -1.02 26.61 9.54
C ASN A 475 -1.55 27.21 10.86
N VAL A 476 -2.22 26.40 11.66
CA VAL A 476 -2.65 26.80 13.01
C VAL A 476 -1.47 27.24 13.88
N TYR A 477 -0.33 26.57 13.69
CA TYR A 477 0.90 26.86 14.39
C TYR A 477 2.10 26.56 13.47
N PRO A 478 3.14 27.41 13.45
CA PRO A 478 4.38 27.08 12.76
C PRO A 478 5.07 25.94 13.52
N ASP A 479 5.23 24.80 12.86
CA ASP A 479 5.86 23.62 13.46
C ASP A 479 6.83 22.98 12.45
N ASN A 480 7.92 22.42 12.97
CA ASN A 480 8.84 21.56 12.25
C ASN A 480 9.08 20.29 13.10
N PRO A 481 8.22 19.27 12.99
CA PRO A 481 8.24 18.11 13.88
C PRO A 481 9.36 17.10 13.58
N MET A 482 10.30 17.40 12.68
CA MET A 482 11.26 16.42 12.17
C MET A 482 12.17 15.90 13.30
N GLY A 483 12.11 14.60 13.59
CA GLY A 483 12.96 13.92 14.58
C GLY A 483 12.45 13.90 16.03
N HIS A 484 11.24 14.42 16.32
CA HIS A 484 10.67 14.47 17.68
C HIS A 484 9.35 13.73 17.79
N GLY A 485 9.20 12.82 18.77
CA GLY A 485 7.93 12.14 19.08
C GLY A 485 6.73 13.09 19.24
N ALA A 486 5.51 12.54 19.19
CA ALA A 486 4.28 13.33 19.28
C ALA A 486 4.15 14.08 20.63
N GLU A 487 4.92 13.68 21.65
CA GLU A 487 5.05 14.37 22.94
C GLU A 487 5.62 15.79 22.83
N GLY A 488 6.45 16.06 21.81
CA GLY A 488 7.04 17.38 21.57
C GLY A 488 6.11 18.36 20.85
N MET A 489 4.98 17.87 20.32
CA MET A 489 4.09 18.66 19.47
C MET A 489 3.04 19.41 20.30
N LYS A 490 2.97 20.74 20.10
CA LYS A 490 1.91 21.58 20.69
C LYS A 490 0.53 21.17 20.18
N TYR A 491 0.41 20.97 18.87
CA TYR A 491 -0.80 20.51 18.20
C TYR A 491 -0.49 19.25 17.41
N ARG A 492 -1.24 18.19 17.67
CA ARG A 492 -1.05 16.88 17.04
C ARG A 492 -2.10 16.71 15.95
N PHE A 493 -1.68 16.76 14.70
CA PHE A 493 -2.56 16.61 13.55
C PHE A 493 -2.62 15.17 13.07
N GLN A 494 -3.79 14.75 12.57
CA GLN A 494 -3.91 13.51 11.82
C GLN A 494 -3.37 13.64 10.41
N TRP A 495 -3.05 12.48 9.80
CA TRP A 495 -2.66 12.40 8.39
C TRP A 495 -3.69 13.05 7.45
N ASN A 496 -4.98 12.94 7.79
CA ASN A 496 -6.10 13.48 7.04
C ASN A 496 -7.01 14.36 7.92
N PHE A 497 -6.48 15.45 8.47
CA PHE A 497 -7.25 16.32 9.35
C PHE A 497 -8.33 17.13 8.60
N PRO A 498 -9.54 17.31 9.17
CA PRO A 498 -10.63 18.10 8.60
C PRO A 498 -10.32 19.59 8.40
N ILE A 499 -10.84 20.14 7.31
CA ILE A 499 -10.87 21.56 6.98
C ILE A 499 -12.24 21.84 6.36
N PHE A 500 -12.99 22.81 6.87
CA PHE A 500 -14.31 23.14 6.33
C PHE A 500 -14.75 24.56 6.73
N PHE A 501 -15.58 25.17 5.90
CA PHE A 501 -16.26 26.43 6.23
C PHE A 501 -17.55 26.17 7.00
N SER A 502 -17.91 27.10 7.89
CA SER A 502 -19.19 27.06 8.60
C SER A 502 -20.36 27.14 7.61
N PRO A 503 -21.39 26.29 7.72
CA PRO A 503 -22.61 26.42 6.93
C PRO A 503 -23.45 27.65 7.33
N HIS A 504 -23.16 28.29 8.46
CA HIS A 504 -23.90 29.45 8.99
C HIS A 504 -23.19 30.80 8.78
N ASP A 505 -21.87 30.80 8.63
CA ASP A 505 -21.08 32.00 8.38
C ASP A 505 -19.92 31.68 7.42
N PRO A 506 -20.00 32.11 6.14
CA PRO A 506 -19.02 31.76 5.14
C PRO A 506 -17.60 32.30 5.42
N LYS A 507 -17.43 33.22 6.40
CA LYS A 507 -16.10 33.74 6.79
C LYS A 507 -15.38 32.87 7.81
N VAL A 508 -16.07 31.89 8.42
CA VAL A 508 -15.51 31.08 9.49
C VAL A 508 -14.98 29.78 8.92
N LEU A 509 -13.66 29.63 8.95
CA LEU A 509 -12.95 28.40 8.57
C LEU A 509 -12.59 27.61 9.83
N TYR A 510 -12.89 26.31 9.83
CA TYR A 510 -12.54 25.39 10.90
C TYR A 510 -11.46 24.41 10.46
N THR A 511 -10.62 24.02 11.42
CA THR A 511 -9.77 22.83 11.29
C THR A 511 -9.51 22.20 12.66
N THR A 512 -9.02 20.97 12.68
CA THR A 512 -8.84 20.22 13.93
C THR A 512 -7.46 19.55 14.00
N SER A 513 -6.71 19.88 15.05
CA SER A 513 -5.68 19.01 15.62
C SER A 513 -6.32 18.19 16.75
N ASN A 514 -5.55 17.78 17.76
CA ASN A 514 -6.07 17.40 19.07
C ASN A 514 -7.00 18.45 19.72
N HIS A 515 -7.10 19.66 19.14
CA HIS A 515 -8.09 20.68 19.47
C HIS A 515 -8.89 21.14 18.24
N PHE A 516 -10.01 21.81 18.45
CA PHE A 516 -10.70 22.62 17.44
C PHE A 516 -10.09 24.01 17.33
N HIS A 517 -9.91 24.43 16.09
CA HIS A 517 -9.40 25.74 15.73
C HIS A 517 -10.37 26.43 14.78
N ARG A 518 -10.56 27.73 14.96
CA ARG A 518 -11.33 28.57 14.03
C ARG A 518 -10.51 29.76 13.57
N SER A 519 -10.74 30.17 12.33
CA SER A 519 -10.24 31.41 11.77
C SER A 519 -11.40 32.19 11.15
N THR A 520 -11.41 33.50 11.35
CA THR A 520 -12.39 34.43 10.75
C THR A 520 -11.75 35.39 9.74
N ASN A 521 -10.47 35.18 9.41
CA ASN A 521 -9.66 36.05 8.56
C ASN A 521 -8.85 35.27 7.51
N GLY A 522 -9.40 34.14 7.07
CA GLY A 522 -8.81 33.31 6.01
C GLY A 522 -7.50 32.63 6.42
N GLY A 523 -7.40 32.20 7.67
CA GLY A 523 -6.26 31.46 8.21
C GLY A 523 -5.05 32.32 8.59
N GLN A 524 -5.19 33.65 8.64
CA GLN A 524 -4.10 34.54 9.09
C GLN A 524 -3.84 34.41 10.59
N SER A 525 -4.89 34.14 11.36
CA SER A 525 -4.80 33.78 12.78
C SER A 525 -5.84 32.73 13.14
N TRP A 526 -5.53 31.96 14.17
CA TRP A 526 -6.37 30.88 14.66
C TRP A 526 -6.66 31.03 16.14
N GLU A 527 -7.93 30.86 16.51
CA GLU A 527 -8.38 30.70 17.88
C GLU A 527 -8.58 29.22 18.18
N THR A 528 -7.95 28.72 19.23
CA THR A 528 -8.21 27.38 19.77
C THR A 528 -9.30 27.49 20.82
N PHE A 529 -10.44 26.84 20.59
CA PHE A 529 -11.63 27.01 21.42
C PHE A 529 -12.14 25.69 22.03
N SER A 530 -11.30 24.66 22.05
CA SER A 530 -11.57 23.40 22.75
C SER A 530 -10.42 22.98 23.67
N PRO A 531 -10.69 22.16 24.70
CA PRO A 531 -9.65 21.38 25.36
C PRO A 531 -9.04 20.35 24.39
N ASP A 532 -8.02 19.61 24.86
CA ASP A 532 -7.49 18.45 24.14
C ASP A 532 -8.58 17.37 24.09
N LEU A 533 -8.98 16.99 22.87
CA LEU A 533 -10.06 16.04 22.61
C LEU A 533 -9.54 14.61 22.37
N THR A 534 -8.23 14.39 22.51
CA THR A 534 -7.63 13.06 22.41
C THR A 534 -7.61 12.38 23.77
N ARG A 535 -7.35 11.07 23.80
CA ARG A 535 -7.10 10.34 25.06
C ARG A 535 -5.85 10.84 25.80
N ASN A 536 -4.96 11.59 25.12
CA ASN A 536 -3.71 12.13 25.65
C ASN A 536 -2.88 11.11 26.47
N ALA A 537 -2.85 9.87 26.00
CA ALA A 537 -2.13 8.76 26.62
C ALA A 537 -0.63 8.93 26.38
N ARG A 538 0.06 9.61 27.31
CA ARG A 538 1.47 10.05 27.17
C ARG A 538 2.44 8.92 26.84
N GLU A 539 2.19 7.73 27.38
CA GLU A 539 2.99 6.53 27.14
C GLU A 539 2.94 6.03 25.69
N LYS A 540 2.01 6.56 24.88
CA LYS A 540 1.83 6.21 23.46
C LYS A 540 2.25 7.32 22.50
N LEU A 541 2.86 8.38 23.01
CA LEU A 541 3.26 9.55 22.20
C LEU A 541 4.70 9.47 21.69
N GLY A 542 5.52 8.62 22.30
CA GLY A 542 6.92 8.47 21.97
C GLY A 542 7.17 8.02 20.53
N PRO A 543 8.44 7.98 20.10
CA PRO A 543 8.84 7.48 18.79
C PRO A 543 8.27 6.08 18.48
N VAL A 544 7.89 5.86 17.22
CA VAL A 544 7.34 4.60 16.73
C VAL A 544 8.38 3.86 15.90
N GLY A 545 8.49 2.55 16.11
CA GLY A 545 9.55 1.68 15.60
C GLY A 545 10.21 0.99 16.80
N GLY A 546 10.48 -0.31 16.74
CA GLY A 546 11.15 -1.03 17.84
C GLY A 546 12.48 -0.39 18.23
N SER A 547 13.11 -0.88 19.31
CA SER A 547 14.32 -0.31 19.92
C SER A 547 15.48 -0.03 18.95
N ASP A 548 15.47 -0.65 17.77
CA ASP A 548 16.58 -0.64 16.82
C ASP A 548 16.19 -0.08 15.43
N ASN A 549 14.96 0.43 15.26
CA ASN A 549 14.43 0.90 13.98
C ASN A 549 14.20 2.43 13.98
N GLU A 550 15.20 3.19 13.52
CA GLU A 550 15.14 4.66 13.32
C GLU A 550 14.29 5.08 12.10
N GLY A 551 13.18 4.38 11.85
CA GLY A 551 12.15 4.83 10.91
C GLY A 551 11.10 5.65 11.65
N GLN A 552 11.44 6.85 12.13
CA GLN A 552 10.51 7.70 12.87
C GLN A 552 9.37 8.17 11.95
N TYR A 553 8.23 7.48 12.01
CA TYR A 553 6.98 7.93 11.41
C TYR A 553 5.95 8.24 12.49
N PHE A 554 5.47 9.47 12.49
CA PHE A 554 4.35 9.90 13.31
C PHE A 554 3.07 9.23 12.83
N ARG A 555 2.31 8.62 13.76
CA ARG A 555 0.90 8.33 13.51
C ARG A 555 0.06 8.89 14.64
N GLY A 556 -0.95 9.65 14.24
CA GLY A 556 -1.81 10.33 15.17
C GLY A 556 -2.55 9.33 16.05
N ILE A 557 -2.54 9.64 17.34
CA ILE A 557 -3.42 9.09 18.37
C ILE A 557 -4.86 9.12 17.84
N LEU A 558 -5.65 8.08 18.14
CA LEU A 558 -7.09 8.03 17.86
C LEU A 558 -7.76 9.41 17.97
N PHE A 559 -8.32 9.86 16.86
CA PHE A 559 -9.38 10.86 16.86
C PHE A 559 -10.67 10.05 16.80
N HIS A 560 -11.59 10.32 17.72
CA HIS A 560 -12.97 9.92 17.45
C HIS A 560 -13.36 10.49 16.08
N HIS A 561 -13.99 9.66 15.25
CA HIS A 561 -14.75 10.14 14.11
C HIS A 561 -15.69 11.22 14.63
N PHE A 562 -15.38 12.48 14.36
CA PHE A 562 -16.37 13.53 14.45
C PHE A 562 -17.24 13.37 13.21
N CYS A 563 -18.28 12.54 13.33
CA CYS A 563 -19.48 12.73 12.52
C CYS A 563 -20.03 14.10 12.93
N CYS A 564 -19.86 15.10 12.08
CA CYS A 564 -20.69 16.30 12.16
C CYS A 564 -22.14 15.83 11.97
N CYS A 565 -22.92 15.83 13.06
CA CYS A 565 -24.37 15.88 12.97
C CYS A 565 -24.79 17.32 12.71
#